data_AF-V6TMT4-F1
#
_entry.id   AF-V6TMT4-F1
#
_cell.length_a   1.000
_cell.length_b   1.000
_cell.length_c   1.000
_cell.angle_alpha   90.00
_cell.angle_beta   90.00
_cell.angle_gamma   90.00
#
_symmetry.space_group_name_H-M   'P 1'
#
loop_
_entity.id
_entity.type
_entity.pdbx_description
1 polymer ?
#
loop_
_entity_poly.entity_id
_entity_poly.type
_entity_poly.pdbx_seq_one_letter_code
_entity_poly.pdbx_strand_id
1 'polypeptide(L)'
;MHKGICMLQELHPDICIRAGAGVCEECSNLYFKNPVASTTMDSCIACNDVTGVNGYKGVENCAACAPPATAGPATCTDCLDRYILNGQKQCEESCPEVDENSKATGKCLKGYCNVLNGKYCSRCSLDSDYLVDGKCTSTNSNICTQQASPNGTCASCANTHILYMGGCYDPATSPGNKTCTKHKLIGSTLYCFQCGVLTDLLIDGHCLAPSSATSAACTLHRVPAGTCYYCDNTHFLMSGSCVSATTAPGNLVCQDIGPHDGICETCKEGYYAPPDRSSVSDSCIPCTDDSSTLKGIPHCKSCAASSGSLLCTACEKFYRPMNEGSECVQTCVEEEKSSSSNERRCKTGKCDVMGTFYCSQCATDTEAPINGLCAPLDESVCVPHDVKNGTCKYCARGHIMYRGGCYRIGSVEAADICDAQDVVTTGAGSFCIRCKQTDEVPIDGECKASTDECTVKDSGVCKSCRQA
;
A
#
# COMPACT_ATOMS: atom_id res chain seq x y z
N MET A 1 32.46 -4.80 45.06
CA MET A 1 31.61 -4.12 46.06
C MET A 1 30.28 -3.78 45.42
N HIS A 2 29.16 -4.01 46.10
CA HIS A 2 27.82 -3.55 45.71
C HIS A 2 26.97 -3.32 46.96
N LYS A 3 26.39 -2.13 47.12
CA LYS A 3 25.61 -1.69 48.28
C LYS A 3 26.28 -1.97 49.62
N GLY A 4 27.60 -1.78 49.69
CA GLY A 4 28.36 -2.00 50.92
C GLY A 4 28.75 -3.46 51.19
N ILE A 5 28.45 -4.39 50.29
CA ILE A 5 28.71 -5.83 50.45
C ILE A 5 29.72 -6.32 49.40
N CYS A 6 30.65 -7.18 49.81
CA CYS A 6 31.51 -7.94 48.90
C CYS A 6 30.74 -9.15 48.37
N MET A 7 30.46 -9.17 47.06
CA MET A 7 29.70 -10.23 46.40
C MET A 7 30.63 -11.15 45.59
N LEU A 8 30.32 -12.45 45.58
CA LEU A 8 30.96 -13.45 44.73
C LEU A 8 30.28 -13.44 43.35
N GLN A 9 31.06 -13.19 42.29
CA GLN A 9 30.55 -13.08 40.92
C GLN A 9 29.77 -14.32 40.47
N GLU A 10 30.25 -15.52 40.80
CA GLU A 10 29.60 -16.79 40.42
C GLU A 10 28.18 -16.96 40.98
N LEU A 11 27.88 -16.30 42.11
CA LEU A 11 26.56 -16.33 42.74
C LEU A 11 25.64 -15.20 42.28
N HIS A 12 26.20 -14.15 41.65
CA HIS A 12 25.49 -12.93 41.25
C HIS A 12 25.83 -12.47 39.82
N PRO A 13 25.68 -13.35 38.80
CA PRO A 13 25.94 -12.98 37.40
C PRO A 13 24.94 -11.95 36.86
N ASP A 14 23.78 -11.82 37.51
CA ASP A 14 22.74 -10.83 37.22
C ASP A 14 23.16 -9.39 37.52
N ILE A 15 24.22 -9.18 38.31
CA ILE A 15 24.82 -7.88 38.61
C ILE A 15 26.15 -7.71 37.88
N CYS A 16 27.04 -8.70 37.98
CA CYS A 16 28.40 -8.63 37.47
C CYS A 16 28.74 -9.81 36.56
N ILE A 17 29.00 -9.53 35.28
CA ILE A 17 29.36 -10.54 34.28
C ILE A 17 30.83 -10.91 34.39
N ARG A 18 31.71 -9.94 34.63
CA ARG A 18 33.15 -10.17 34.79
C ARG A 18 33.73 -9.32 35.91
N ALA A 19 34.42 -9.97 36.85
CA ALA A 19 35.15 -9.31 37.91
C ALA A 19 36.67 -9.47 37.73
N GLY A 20 37.43 -8.45 38.10
CA GLY A 20 38.89 -8.42 38.06
C GLY A 20 39.45 -7.44 39.08
N ALA A 21 40.57 -7.79 39.72
CA ALA A 21 41.25 -6.95 40.73
C ALA A 21 40.32 -6.36 41.83
N GLY A 22 39.28 -7.10 42.24
CA GLY A 22 38.34 -6.69 43.29
C GLY A 22 37.23 -5.73 42.84
N VAL A 23 37.10 -5.46 41.55
CA VAL A 23 36.02 -4.66 40.95
C VAL A 23 35.25 -5.45 39.89
N CYS A 24 33.99 -5.08 39.66
CA CYS A 24 33.29 -5.55 38.47
C CYS A 24 33.76 -4.75 37.25
N GLU A 25 34.31 -5.44 36.26
CA GLU A 25 34.78 -4.85 35.02
C GLU A 25 33.66 -4.66 34.00
N GLU A 26 32.69 -5.58 34.02
CA GLU A 26 31.54 -5.65 33.11
C GLU A 26 30.26 -5.97 33.88
N CYS A 27 29.35 -5.00 33.92
CA CYS A 27 28.06 -5.12 34.59
C CYS A 27 27.03 -5.80 33.69
N SER A 28 26.02 -6.43 34.30
CA SER A 28 24.85 -6.94 33.60
C SER A 28 24.03 -5.82 32.94
N ASN A 29 23.18 -6.16 31.98
CA ASN A 29 22.39 -5.21 31.17
C ASN A 29 21.45 -4.30 31.98
N LEU A 30 21.07 -4.70 33.20
CA LEU A 30 20.25 -3.91 34.12
C LEU A 30 21.05 -2.87 34.93
N TYR A 31 22.37 -2.84 34.75
CA TYR A 31 23.29 -2.04 35.54
C TYR A 31 24.27 -1.29 34.62
N PHE A 32 24.70 -0.10 35.04
CA PHE A 32 25.82 0.59 34.42
C PHE A 32 27.05 0.53 35.31
N LYS A 33 28.23 0.55 34.67
CA LYS A 33 29.51 0.63 35.38
C LYS A 33 29.66 1.98 36.05
N ASN A 34 29.88 1.98 37.36
CA ASN A 34 30.14 3.19 38.11
C ASN A 34 31.49 3.81 37.67
N PRO A 35 31.55 5.06 37.18
CA PRO A 35 32.81 5.70 36.77
C PRO A 35 33.85 5.83 37.88
N VAL A 36 33.43 5.74 39.15
CA VAL A 36 34.32 5.74 40.32
C VAL A 36 34.39 4.38 41.03
N ALA A 37 34.11 3.29 40.31
CA ALA A 37 34.23 1.92 40.80
C ALA A 37 35.63 1.64 41.38
N SER A 38 35.68 1.03 42.57
CA SER A 38 36.93 0.63 43.23
C SER A 38 36.66 -0.53 44.19
N THR A 39 37.69 -0.99 44.92
CA THR A 39 37.50 -2.02 45.94
C THR A 39 36.60 -1.56 47.10
N THR A 40 36.42 -0.26 47.30
CA THR A 40 35.59 0.33 48.35
C THR A 40 34.33 1.03 47.84
N MET A 41 34.13 1.08 46.51
CA MET A 41 32.99 1.74 45.87
C MET A 41 32.25 0.77 44.97
N ASP A 42 30.92 0.88 44.92
CA ASP A 42 30.08 0.01 44.11
C ASP A 42 30.53 0.00 42.66
N SER A 43 30.71 -1.19 42.10
CA SER A 43 31.19 -1.33 40.71
C SER A 43 30.08 -1.15 39.68
N CYS A 44 28.87 -1.59 40.03
CA CYS A 44 27.69 -1.56 39.17
C CYS A 44 26.54 -0.90 39.92
N ILE A 45 25.88 0.06 39.27
CA ILE A 45 24.72 0.78 39.79
C ILE A 45 23.53 0.40 38.92
N ALA A 46 22.41 0.03 39.52
CA ALA A 46 21.23 -0.38 38.76
C ALA A 46 20.70 0.80 37.95
N CYS A 47 20.24 0.54 36.72
CA CYS A 47 19.77 1.59 35.83
C CYS A 47 18.54 2.34 36.36
N ASN A 48 17.78 1.73 37.27
CA ASN A 48 16.64 2.34 37.96
C ASN A 48 16.95 2.84 39.39
N ASP A 49 18.21 2.79 39.83
CA ASP A 49 18.59 3.28 41.17
C ASP A 49 18.74 4.81 41.18
N VAL A 50 17.65 5.50 41.47
CA VAL A 50 17.60 6.97 41.54
C VAL A 50 18.37 7.56 42.73
N THR A 51 18.71 6.74 43.74
CA THR A 51 19.56 7.18 44.87
C THR A 51 21.01 7.21 44.44
N GLY A 52 21.45 6.17 43.72
CA GLY A 52 22.77 6.07 43.13
C GLY A 52 23.90 5.91 44.15
N VAL A 53 25.13 6.16 43.68
CA VAL A 53 26.37 6.10 44.47
C VAL A 53 27.28 7.25 44.07
N ASN A 54 27.71 8.06 45.05
CA ASN A 54 28.65 9.17 44.86
C ASN A 54 28.26 10.16 43.73
N GLY A 55 26.96 10.47 43.64
CA GLY A 55 26.42 11.38 42.62
C GLY A 55 26.10 10.73 41.27
N TYR A 56 26.46 9.46 41.05
CA TYR A 56 26.09 8.69 39.86
C TYR A 56 24.79 7.93 40.15
N LYS A 57 23.72 8.22 39.41
CA LYS A 57 22.39 7.64 39.66
C LYS A 57 21.76 7.10 38.39
N GLY A 58 20.82 6.18 38.53
CA GLY A 58 19.95 5.70 37.48
C GLY A 58 18.82 6.67 37.13
N VAL A 59 17.92 6.21 36.28
CA VAL A 59 16.67 6.88 35.86
C VAL A 59 15.49 6.01 36.28
N GLU A 60 14.48 6.60 36.90
CA GLU A 60 13.30 5.86 37.36
C GLU A 60 12.68 5.01 36.23
N ASN A 61 12.31 3.77 36.56
CA ASN A 61 11.74 2.78 35.63
C ASN A 61 12.63 2.42 34.42
N CYS A 62 13.92 2.73 34.47
CA CYS A 62 14.87 2.38 33.40
C CYS A 62 15.39 0.94 33.55
N ALA A 63 15.25 0.14 32.50
CA ALA A 63 15.76 -1.22 32.44
C ALA A 63 17.23 -1.25 32.03
N ALA A 64 17.63 -0.46 31.03
CA ALA A 64 18.99 -0.44 30.51
C ALA A 64 19.45 1.00 30.26
N CYS A 65 20.72 1.28 30.54
CA CYS A 65 21.25 2.64 30.52
C CYS A 65 22.76 2.69 30.24
N ALA A 66 23.20 3.84 29.73
CA ALA A 66 24.62 4.16 29.56
C ALA A 66 25.14 4.99 30.74
N PRO A 67 26.36 4.72 31.24
CA PRO A 67 26.96 5.48 32.33
C PRO A 67 27.14 6.96 31.94
N PRO A 68 26.92 7.91 32.85
CA PRO A 68 27.17 9.31 32.55
C PRO A 68 28.67 9.62 32.67
N ALA A 69 29.15 10.60 31.89
CA ALA A 69 30.56 10.99 31.89
C ALA A 69 30.99 11.72 33.18
N THR A 70 30.04 12.40 33.83
CA THR A 70 30.23 13.10 35.10
C THR A 70 29.14 12.68 36.10
N ALA A 71 29.30 13.04 37.37
CA ALA A 71 28.26 12.83 38.37
C ALA A 71 26.91 13.39 37.87
N GLY A 72 25.88 12.57 37.91
CA GLY A 72 24.58 12.83 37.28
C GLY A 72 23.80 11.53 37.00
N PRO A 73 22.61 11.67 36.40
CA PRO A 73 21.83 10.51 35.96
C PRO A 73 22.46 9.82 34.75
N ALA A 74 22.40 8.50 34.72
CA ALA A 74 22.68 7.68 33.56
C ALA A 74 21.73 8.05 32.40
N THR A 75 22.14 7.73 31.18
CA THR A 75 21.28 7.93 30.00
C THR A 75 20.47 6.66 29.77
N CYS A 76 19.15 6.72 30.00
CA CYS A 76 18.30 5.56 29.77
C CYS A 76 18.21 5.22 28.28
N THR A 77 18.37 3.94 27.96
CA THR A 77 18.31 3.40 26.59
C THR A 77 17.14 2.44 26.40
N ASP A 78 16.65 1.81 27.46
CA ASP A 78 15.40 1.04 27.45
C ASP A 78 14.72 1.08 28.81
N CYS A 79 13.39 1.02 28.80
CA CYS A 79 12.55 1.10 29.99
C CYS A 79 12.03 -0.29 30.40
N LEU A 80 11.69 -0.44 31.67
CA LEU A 80 11.02 -1.64 32.18
C LEU A 80 9.68 -1.87 31.46
N ASP A 81 9.14 -3.08 31.60
CA ASP A 81 7.79 -3.42 31.11
C ASP A 81 6.78 -2.37 31.58
N ARG A 82 5.77 -2.10 30.74
CA ARG A 82 4.77 -1.04 30.90
C ARG A 82 5.28 0.40 30.73
N TYR A 83 6.57 0.61 30.46
CA TYR A 83 7.14 1.95 30.23
C TYR A 83 7.81 2.09 28.86
N ILE A 84 7.71 3.29 28.28
CA ILE A 84 8.36 3.67 27.02
C ILE A 84 9.31 4.84 27.22
N LEU A 85 10.38 4.86 26.42
CA LEU A 85 11.37 5.93 26.45
C LEU A 85 10.86 7.15 25.70
N ASN A 86 10.73 8.28 26.39
CA ASN A 86 10.31 9.55 25.77
C ASN A 86 11.50 10.31 25.14
N GLY A 87 11.20 11.44 24.49
CA GLY A 87 12.21 12.28 23.83
C GLY A 87 13.31 12.83 24.75
N GLN A 88 13.07 12.84 26.06
CA GLN A 88 14.00 13.31 27.09
C GLN A 88 14.79 12.17 27.75
N LYS A 89 14.73 10.94 27.21
CA LYS A 89 15.37 9.74 27.77
C LYS A 89 14.86 9.38 29.17
N GLN A 90 13.59 9.65 29.44
CA GLN A 90 12.88 9.24 30.65
C GLN A 90 11.84 8.17 30.30
N CYS A 91 11.50 7.35 31.29
CA CYS A 91 10.54 6.28 31.15
C CYS A 91 9.14 6.76 31.56
N GLU A 92 8.22 6.79 30.61
CA GLU A 92 6.82 7.16 30.81
C GLU A 92 5.95 5.90 30.80
N GLU A 93 5.00 5.80 31.75
CA GLU A 93 4.09 4.66 31.82
C GLU A 93 3.16 4.65 30.59
N SER A 94 3.31 3.62 29.75
CA SER A 94 2.49 3.41 28.55
C SER A 94 1.38 2.39 28.75
N CYS A 95 1.49 1.51 29.75
CA CYS A 95 0.50 0.47 30.04
C CYS A 95 0.11 0.48 31.52
N PRO A 96 -0.80 1.40 31.92
CA PRO A 96 -1.27 1.46 33.29
C PRO A 96 -2.25 0.31 33.56
N GLU A 97 -1.84 -0.64 34.40
CA GLU A 97 -2.52 -1.91 34.60
C GLU A 97 -3.38 -1.92 35.88
N VAL A 98 -4.54 -2.59 35.85
CA VAL A 98 -5.43 -2.79 37.00
C VAL A 98 -6.00 -4.22 37.06
N ASP A 99 -6.27 -4.69 38.28
CA ASP A 99 -6.97 -5.96 38.53
C ASP A 99 -8.47 -5.89 38.14
N GLU A 100 -9.12 -7.05 37.98
CA GLU A 100 -10.55 -7.19 37.63
C GLU A 100 -11.50 -6.40 38.56
N ASN A 101 -11.14 -6.25 39.84
CA ASN A 101 -11.96 -5.54 40.83
C ASN A 101 -11.74 -4.01 40.83
N SER A 102 -10.85 -3.50 39.98
CA SER A 102 -10.44 -2.09 39.96
C SER A 102 -10.41 -1.53 38.53
N LYS A 103 -11.24 -2.10 37.66
CA LYS A 103 -11.43 -1.64 36.27
C LYS A 103 -11.73 -0.15 36.24
N ALA A 104 -11.04 0.56 35.36
CA ALA A 104 -11.20 1.98 35.18
C ALA A 104 -10.88 2.36 33.74
N THR A 105 -11.44 3.47 33.27
CA THR A 105 -11.19 3.91 31.91
C THR A 105 -9.72 4.25 31.71
N GLY A 106 -9.19 3.94 30.53
CA GLY A 106 -7.80 4.17 30.18
C GLY A 106 -6.82 3.20 30.84
N LYS A 107 -7.30 2.15 31.51
CA LYS A 107 -6.45 1.14 32.17
C LYS A 107 -6.48 -0.20 31.45
N CYS A 108 -5.31 -0.83 31.37
CA CYS A 108 -5.15 -2.18 30.85
C CYS A 108 -5.54 -3.22 31.90
N LEU A 109 -6.15 -4.31 31.46
CA LEU A 109 -6.44 -5.42 32.36
C LEU A 109 -5.15 -6.15 32.74
N LYS A 110 -5.07 -6.62 33.99
CA LYS A 110 -3.88 -7.34 34.47
C LYS A 110 -3.54 -8.57 33.62
N GLY A 111 -2.26 -8.68 33.24
CA GLY A 111 -1.72 -9.71 32.35
C GLY A 111 -1.81 -9.37 30.86
N TYR A 112 -2.38 -8.22 30.49
CA TYR A 112 -2.55 -7.81 29.09
C TYR A 112 -1.61 -6.67 28.68
N CYS A 113 -0.71 -6.21 29.55
CA CYS A 113 0.48 -5.48 29.14
C CYS A 113 1.50 -6.47 28.55
N ASN A 114 1.26 -6.95 27.33
CA ASN A 114 2.01 -8.04 26.71
C ASN A 114 2.39 -7.78 25.25
N VAL A 115 2.07 -6.60 24.71
CA VAL A 115 2.44 -6.20 23.35
C VAL A 115 3.80 -5.51 23.35
N LEU A 116 4.67 -5.91 22.40
CA LEU A 116 6.04 -5.41 22.21
C LEU A 116 6.85 -5.37 23.52
N ASN A 117 7.15 -6.55 24.07
CA ASN A 117 7.87 -6.74 25.34
C ASN A 117 7.15 -6.07 26.52
N GLY A 118 5.84 -6.29 26.62
CA GLY A 118 5.03 -5.84 27.76
C GLY A 118 4.84 -4.33 27.89
N LYS A 119 5.18 -3.55 26.86
CA LYS A 119 5.08 -2.08 26.90
C LYS A 119 3.68 -1.57 26.58
N TYR A 120 2.86 -2.36 25.89
CA TYR A 120 1.54 -1.93 25.41
C TYR A 120 0.44 -2.93 25.77
N CYS A 121 -0.78 -2.42 25.80
CA CYS A 121 -1.97 -3.18 26.18
C CYS A 121 -2.56 -3.98 25.01
N SER A 122 -3.00 -5.20 25.26
CA SER A 122 -3.81 -6.03 24.33
C SER A 122 -5.28 -6.17 24.75
N ARG A 123 -5.66 -5.70 25.94
CA ARG A 123 -7.05 -5.74 26.42
C ARG A 123 -7.34 -4.72 27.51
N CYS A 124 -8.33 -3.88 27.25
CA CYS A 124 -8.77 -2.89 28.23
C CYS A 124 -9.47 -3.52 29.43
N SER A 125 -9.30 -2.87 30.58
CA SER A 125 -9.93 -3.31 31.83
C SER A 125 -11.43 -3.11 31.78
N LEU A 126 -11.91 -1.99 31.22
CA LEU A 126 -13.32 -1.78 30.91
C LEU A 126 -13.64 -2.32 29.52
N ASP A 127 -14.71 -3.11 29.45
CA ASP A 127 -15.17 -3.70 28.20
C ASP A 127 -15.65 -2.65 27.18
N SER A 128 -16.03 -1.46 27.67
CA SER A 128 -16.50 -0.33 26.88
C SER A 128 -15.39 0.56 26.30
N ASP A 129 -14.15 0.42 26.76
CA ASP A 129 -13.03 1.20 26.22
C ASP A 129 -12.63 0.68 24.84
N TYR A 130 -11.98 1.55 24.07
CA TYR A 130 -11.42 1.24 22.75
C TYR A 130 -9.90 1.07 22.88
N LEU A 131 -9.37 0.02 22.24
CA LEU A 131 -7.94 -0.29 22.26
C LEU A 131 -7.27 0.20 20.97
N VAL A 132 -6.60 1.35 21.06
CA VAL A 132 -5.94 2.01 19.93
C VAL A 132 -4.48 2.27 20.26
N ASP A 133 -3.57 1.87 19.38
CA ASP A 133 -2.11 1.98 19.55
C ASP A 133 -1.61 1.43 20.89
N GLY A 134 -2.24 0.34 21.34
CA GLY A 134 -1.92 -0.32 22.60
C GLY A 134 -2.30 0.47 23.85
N LYS A 135 -3.18 1.48 23.71
CA LYS A 135 -3.72 2.30 24.80
C LYS A 135 -5.24 2.16 24.86
N CYS A 136 -5.76 2.11 26.07
CA CYS A 136 -7.19 2.14 26.33
C CYS A 136 -7.69 3.58 26.35
N THR A 137 -8.82 3.84 25.71
CA THR A 137 -9.44 5.16 25.66
C THR A 137 -10.96 5.06 25.65
N SER A 138 -11.64 6.01 26.28
CA SER A 138 -13.11 6.12 26.25
C SER A 138 -13.64 6.72 24.95
N THR A 139 -12.77 7.29 24.11
CA THR A 139 -13.16 7.97 22.85
C THR A 139 -12.70 7.18 21.64
N ASN A 140 -13.59 7.00 20.68
CA ASN A 140 -13.30 6.32 19.42
C ASN A 140 -13.42 7.29 18.24
N SER A 141 -12.30 7.65 17.62
CA SER A 141 -12.28 8.43 16.38
C SER A 141 -12.64 7.57 15.16
N ASN A 142 -13.63 6.69 15.29
CA ASN A 142 -13.98 5.63 14.33
C ASN A 142 -12.81 4.71 13.96
N ILE A 143 -11.86 4.49 14.88
CA ILE A 143 -10.67 3.67 14.65
C ILE A 143 -10.93 2.19 14.98
N CYS A 144 -11.55 1.93 16.12
CA CYS A 144 -11.79 0.59 16.63
C CYS A 144 -13.28 0.26 16.57
N THR A 145 -13.65 -0.77 15.83
CA THR A 145 -15.01 -1.34 15.91
C THR A 145 -15.01 -2.36 17.04
N GLN A 146 -15.89 -2.20 18.03
CA GLN A 146 -15.99 -3.13 19.15
C GLN A 146 -16.53 -4.51 18.73
N GLN A 147 -16.19 -5.51 19.52
CA GLN A 147 -16.81 -6.83 19.48
C GLN A 147 -18.32 -6.74 19.68
N ALA A 148 -19.09 -7.67 19.08
CA ALA A 148 -20.54 -7.75 19.28
C ALA A 148 -20.92 -7.88 20.76
N SER A 149 -20.09 -8.59 21.52
CA SER A 149 -20.05 -8.56 22.98
C SER A 149 -18.76 -7.86 23.41
N PRO A 150 -18.82 -6.59 23.85
CA PRO A 150 -17.63 -5.84 24.25
C PRO A 150 -16.85 -6.58 25.34
N ASN A 151 -15.53 -6.65 25.17
CA ASN A 151 -14.61 -7.37 26.05
C ASN A 151 -13.27 -6.63 26.25
N GLY A 152 -13.23 -5.34 25.89
CA GLY A 152 -12.03 -4.50 25.95
C GLY A 152 -11.08 -4.67 24.76
N THR A 153 -11.55 -5.26 23.65
CA THR A 153 -10.81 -5.44 22.40
C THR A 153 -11.64 -4.98 21.18
N CYS A 154 -10.97 -4.81 20.05
CA CYS A 154 -11.54 -4.46 18.75
C CYS A 154 -11.85 -5.72 17.93
N ALA A 155 -12.97 -5.73 17.22
CA ALA A 155 -13.32 -6.71 16.19
C ALA A 155 -12.72 -6.39 14.84
N SER A 156 -12.65 -5.10 14.50
CA SER A 156 -12.04 -4.62 13.27
C SER A 156 -11.56 -3.18 13.46
N CYS A 157 -10.79 -2.71 12.49
CA CYS A 157 -10.15 -1.40 12.53
C CYS A 157 -10.55 -0.55 11.33
N ALA A 158 -10.37 0.77 11.44
CA ALA A 158 -10.41 1.68 10.31
C ALA A 158 -9.40 1.25 9.22
N ASN A 159 -9.64 1.67 7.98
CA ASN A 159 -8.77 1.38 6.84
C ASN A 159 -7.33 1.95 6.97
N THR A 160 -7.05 2.73 8.01
CA THR A 160 -5.72 3.26 8.35
C THR A 160 -5.00 2.46 9.43
N HIS A 161 -5.64 1.49 10.07
CA HIS A 161 -5.08 0.75 11.21
C HIS A 161 -5.16 -0.76 11.00
N ILE A 162 -4.16 -1.46 11.52
CA ILE A 162 -4.05 -2.92 11.45
C ILE A 162 -4.56 -3.51 12.76
N LEU A 163 -5.37 -4.57 12.67
CA LEU A 163 -5.78 -5.35 13.83
C LEU A 163 -4.66 -6.28 14.27
N TYR A 164 -4.17 -6.11 15.49
CA TYR A 164 -3.11 -6.94 16.09
C TYR A 164 -3.41 -7.19 17.57
N MET A 165 -3.36 -8.44 18.02
CA MET A 165 -3.64 -8.83 19.42
C MET A 165 -4.87 -8.13 20.05
N GLY A 166 -5.96 -7.99 19.27
CA GLY A 166 -7.21 -7.37 19.74
C GLY A 166 -7.23 -5.84 19.76
N GLY A 167 -6.18 -5.14 19.34
CA GLY A 167 -6.15 -3.68 19.23
C GLY A 167 -5.94 -3.18 17.80
N CYS A 168 -6.23 -1.91 17.56
CA CYS A 168 -6.01 -1.24 16.27
C CYS A 168 -4.75 -0.37 16.31
N TYR A 169 -3.82 -0.62 15.40
CA TYR A 169 -2.48 -0.01 15.42
C TYR A 169 -2.21 0.74 14.11
N ASP A 170 -1.75 1.99 14.21
CA ASP A 170 -1.33 2.79 13.07
C ASP A 170 0.05 2.32 12.57
N PRO A 171 0.17 1.71 11.37
CA PRO A 171 1.45 1.26 10.86
C PRO A 171 2.40 2.38 10.45
N ALA A 172 1.94 3.64 10.40
CA ALA A 172 2.80 4.79 10.11
C ALA A 172 3.58 5.27 11.35
N THR A 173 3.13 4.92 12.56
CA THR A 173 3.71 5.41 13.82
C THR A 173 3.99 4.26 14.80
N SER A 174 4.81 4.52 15.83
CA SER A 174 5.02 3.54 16.90
C SER A 174 3.81 3.57 17.84
N PRO A 175 3.24 2.41 18.24
CA PRO A 175 3.80 1.07 18.12
C PRO A 175 3.48 0.29 16.83
N GLY A 176 2.53 0.71 16.01
CA GLY A 176 2.05 -0.10 14.88
C GLY A 176 3.11 -0.42 13.83
N ASN A 177 4.04 0.49 13.55
CA ASN A 177 5.17 0.23 12.65
C ASN A 177 6.12 -0.88 13.14
N LYS A 178 6.09 -1.23 14.44
CA LYS A 178 6.85 -2.34 15.04
C LYS A 178 6.05 -3.64 15.08
N THR A 179 4.72 -3.59 15.01
CA THR A 179 3.88 -4.79 14.92
C THR A 179 3.78 -5.28 13.49
N CYS A 180 3.69 -4.36 12.52
CA CYS A 180 3.64 -4.67 11.10
C CYS A 180 4.54 -3.74 10.28
N THR A 181 5.43 -4.32 9.49
CA THR A 181 6.44 -3.59 8.70
C THR A 181 6.03 -3.41 7.24
N LYS A 182 5.15 -4.26 6.71
CA LYS A 182 4.52 -4.11 5.39
C LYS A 182 3.06 -4.44 5.47
N HIS A 183 2.23 -3.61 4.86
CA HIS A 183 0.78 -3.72 4.90
C HIS A 183 0.17 -3.32 3.56
N LYS A 184 -1.04 -3.80 3.29
CA LYS A 184 -1.78 -3.49 2.08
C LYS A 184 -3.27 -3.36 2.39
N LEU A 185 -3.89 -2.35 1.81
CA LEU A 185 -5.33 -2.14 1.91
C LEU A 185 -6.01 -3.05 0.88
N ILE A 186 -6.90 -3.93 1.34
CA ILE A 186 -7.69 -4.80 0.46
C ILE A 186 -9.16 -4.57 0.81
N GLY A 187 -9.92 -4.06 -0.15
CA GLY A 187 -11.27 -3.55 0.11
C GLY A 187 -11.22 -2.38 1.10
N SER A 188 -11.83 -2.53 2.26
CA SER A 188 -11.86 -1.53 3.34
C SER A 188 -10.98 -1.87 4.55
N THR A 189 -10.22 -2.96 4.49
CA THR A 189 -9.45 -3.47 5.64
C THR A 189 -7.96 -3.43 5.34
N LEU A 190 -7.17 -2.93 6.30
CA LEU A 190 -5.73 -2.88 6.21
C LEU A 190 -5.14 -4.17 6.78
N TYR A 191 -4.51 -4.96 5.92
CA TYR A 191 -3.90 -6.24 6.30
C TYR A 191 -2.39 -6.10 6.40
N CYS A 192 -1.79 -6.86 7.32
CA CYS A 192 -0.35 -7.01 7.41
C CYS A 192 0.14 -8.09 6.45
N PHE A 193 1.31 -7.87 5.85
CA PHE A 193 2.01 -8.82 4.98
C PHE A 193 3.47 -9.03 5.38
N GLN A 194 3.93 -8.38 6.45
CA GLN A 194 5.23 -8.66 7.06
C GLN A 194 5.20 -8.24 8.53
N CYS A 195 5.22 -9.21 9.44
CA CYS A 195 5.24 -8.95 10.87
C CYS A 195 6.54 -8.26 11.29
N GLY A 196 6.43 -7.30 12.21
CA GLY A 196 7.61 -6.66 12.82
C GLY A 196 8.17 -7.43 14.01
N VAL A 197 7.32 -8.24 14.66
CA VAL A 197 7.74 -9.19 15.70
C VAL A 197 8.19 -10.49 15.03
N LEU A 198 9.47 -10.82 15.12
CA LEU A 198 10.08 -11.95 14.40
C LEU A 198 9.50 -13.33 14.76
N THR A 199 8.92 -13.44 15.96
CA THR A 199 8.29 -14.68 16.42
C THR A 199 6.86 -14.83 15.94
N ASP A 200 6.23 -13.78 15.41
CA ASP A 200 4.83 -13.85 15.00
C ASP A 200 4.66 -14.54 13.63
N LEU A 201 3.54 -15.22 13.49
CA LEU A 201 3.10 -15.90 12.29
C LEU A 201 2.12 -15.02 11.50
N LEU A 202 2.24 -15.04 10.18
CA LEU A 202 1.38 -14.29 9.29
C LEU A 202 0.27 -15.19 8.70
N ILE A 203 -0.96 -15.02 9.20
CA ILE A 203 -2.13 -15.84 8.84
C ILE A 203 -3.33 -14.91 8.61
N ASP A 204 -4.04 -15.10 7.51
CA ASP A 204 -5.17 -14.26 7.08
C ASP A 204 -4.83 -12.75 7.05
N GLY A 205 -3.57 -12.40 6.77
CA GLY A 205 -3.12 -11.01 6.78
C GLY A 205 -3.01 -10.40 8.20
N HIS A 206 -2.93 -11.24 9.23
CA HIS A 206 -2.74 -10.84 10.63
C HIS A 206 -1.47 -11.46 11.21
N CYS A 207 -0.79 -10.69 12.06
CA CYS A 207 0.33 -11.20 12.85
C CYS A 207 -0.19 -11.83 14.14
N LEU A 208 0.10 -13.11 14.33
CA LEU A 208 -0.39 -13.92 15.45
C LEU A 208 0.79 -14.54 16.20
N ALA A 209 0.72 -14.55 17.53
CA ALA A 209 1.72 -15.26 18.33
C ALA A 209 1.68 -16.78 18.04
N PRO A 210 2.82 -17.50 18.10
CA PRO A 210 2.94 -18.94 17.77
C PRO A 210 2.04 -19.86 18.58
N SER A 211 1.65 -19.47 19.79
CA SER A 211 0.81 -20.27 20.68
C SER A 211 -0.68 -20.17 20.37
N SER A 212 -1.08 -19.50 19.29
CA SER A 212 -2.47 -19.40 18.85
C SER A 212 -2.95 -20.70 18.20
N ALA A 213 -4.16 -21.17 18.50
CA ALA A 213 -4.74 -22.40 17.91
C ALA A 213 -4.84 -22.35 16.37
N THR A 214 -4.82 -21.15 15.80
CA THR A 214 -4.80 -20.85 14.35
C THR A 214 -3.45 -21.07 13.68
N SER A 215 -2.37 -21.35 14.42
CA SER A 215 -1.01 -21.55 13.87
C SER A 215 -0.85 -22.79 12.98
N ALA A 216 -1.82 -23.72 12.99
CA ALA A 216 -1.79 -24.94 12.18
C ALA A 216 -1.89 -24.68 10.67
N ALA A 217 -2.39 -23.50 10.26
CA ALA A 217 -2.54 -23.12 8.86
C ALA A 217 -1.20 -22.88 8.14
N CYS A 218 -0.11 -22.74 8.90
CA CYS A 218 1.22 -22.47 8.36
C CYS A 218 2.24 -23.50 8.86
N THR A 219 2.86 -24.24 7.93
CA THR A 219 4.03 -25.07 8.26
C THR A 219 5.31 -24.26 8.08
N LEU A 220 5.92 -23.85 9.20
CA LEU A 220 7.21 -23.17 9.19
C LEU A 220 8.35 -24.14 8.85
N HIS A 221 9.13 -23.83 7.81
CA HIS A 221 10.52 -24.29 7.73
C HIS A 221 11.44 -23.15 8.19
N ARG A 222 12.39 -23.46 9.08
CA ARG A 222 13.25 -22.54 9.86
C ARG A 222 13.80 -21.35 9.05
N VAL A 223 13.15 -20.17 9.09
CA VAL A 223 13.70 -18.90 8.58
C VAL A 223 13.27 -17.73 9.50
N PRO A 224 14.16 -16.76 9.81
CA PRO A 224 13.95 -15.79 10.90
C PRO A 224 13.13 -14.53 10.53
N ALA A 225 12.05 -14.62 9.75
CA ALA A 225 11.35 -13.42 9.25
C ALA A 225 9.80 -13.47 9.16
N GLY A 226 9.13 -14.43 9.80
CA GLY A 226 7.66 -14.41 9.91
C GLY A 226 6.88 -14.57 8.60
N THR A 227 7.47 -15.19 7.57
CA THR A 227 6.82 -15.52 6.29
C THR A 227 6.43 -17.00 6.27
N CYS A 228 5.21 -17.32 5.83
CA CYS A 228 4.80 -18.70 5.65
C CYS A 228 5.29 -19.26 4.31
N TYR A 229 5.70 -20.54 4.29
CA TYR A 229 6.14 -21.22 3.07
C TYR A 229 5.15 -22.27 2.58
N TYR A 230 4.43 -22.94 3.48
CA TYR A 230 3.48 -23.98 3.12
C TYR A 230 2.20 -23.77 3.92
N CYS A 231 1.11 -23.63 3.19
CA CYS A 231 -0.21 -23.54 3.76
C CYS A 231 -0.86 -24.92 3.82
N ASP A 232 -1.82 -25.08 4.74
CA ASP A 232 -2.66 -26.27 4.75
C ASP A 232 -3.59 -26.35 3.52
N ASN A 233 -4.42 -27.39 3.44
CA ASN A 233 -5.34 -27.63 2.33
C ASN A 233 -6.55 -26.67 2.26
N THR A 234 -6.68 -25.75 3.21
CA THR A 234 -7.76 -24.74 3.26
C THR A 234 -7.27 -23.31 3.05
N HIS A 235 -5.94 -23.12 2.95
CA HIS A 235 -5.29 -21.84 2.77
C HIS A 235 -4.38 -21.87 1.53
N PHE A 236 -4.12 -20.69 0.98
CA PHE A 236 -3.15 -20.51 -0.10
C PHE A 236 -2.20 -19.36 0.22
N LEU A 237 -1.04 -19.35 -0.45
CA LEU A 237 -0.03 -18.33 -0.21
C LEU A 237 -0.36 -17.04 -0.96
N MET A 238 -0.37 -15.92 -0.21
CA MET A 238 -0.59 -14.58 -0.73
C MET A 238 0.26 -13.56 0.03
N SER A 239 1.23 -12.97 -0.68
CA SER A 239 2.19 -12.00 -0.15
C SER A 239 2.85 -12.47 1.14
N GLY A 240 3.22 -13.75 1.17
CA GLY A 240 3.89 -14.39 2.32
C GLY A 240 2.97 -14.83 3.47
N SER A 241 1.66 -14.59 3.39
CA SER A 241 0.65 -15.05 4.35
C SER A 241 -0.07 -16.29 3.82
N CYS A 242 -0.37 -17.25 4.68
CA CYS A 242 -1.41 -18.23 4.37
C CYS A 242 -2.77 -17.57 4.61
N VAL A 243 -3.61 -17.51 3.59
CA VAL A 243 -4.92 -16.89 3.66
C VAL A 243 -6.01 -17.86 3.24
N SER A 244 -7.13 -17.85 3.95
CA SER A 244 -8.26 -18.73 3.66
C SER A 244 -9.00 -18.24 2.42
N ALA A 245 -9.39 -19.16 1.54
CA ALA A 245 -10.27 -18.84 0.41
C ALA A 245 -11.71 -18.51 0.83
N THR A 246 -12.08 -18.71 2.10
CA THR A 246 -13.46 -18.52 2.60
C THR A 246 -13.65 -17.22 3.38
N THR A 247 -12.58 -16.67 3.96
CA THR A 247 -12.58 -15.42 4.73
C THR A 247 -11.71 -14.37 4.05
N ALA A 248 -11.96 -13.09 4.35
CA ALA A 248 -11.11 -12.02 3.85
C ALA A 248 -9.76 -12.04 4.59
N PRO A 249 -8.63 -11.80 3.90
CA PRO A 249 -8.54 -11.26 2.55
C PRO A 249 -8.57 -12.32 1.44
N GLY A 250 -8.36 -13.60 1.75
CA GLY A 250 -8.16 -14.62 0.72
C GLY A 250 -9.38 -14.84 -0.16
N ASN A 251 -10.60 -14.75 0.38
CA ASN A 251 -11.84 -14.83 -0.40
C ASN A 251 -12.06 -13.66 -1.36
N LEU A 252 -11.32 -12.56 -1.24
CA LEU A 252 -11.36 -11.45 -2.19
C LEU A 252 -10.43 -11.67 -3.39
N VAL A 253 -9.50 -12.62 -3.26
CA VAL A 253 -8.43 -12.88 -4.22
C VAL A 253 -8.60 -14.22 -4.92
N CYS A 254 -8.98 -15.25 -4.17
CA CYS A 254 -9.17 -16.59 -4.68
C CYS A 254 -10.63 -16.90 -4.95
N GLN A 255 -10.92 -17.41 -6.14
CA GLN A 255 -12.23 -17.91 -6.52
C GLN A 255 -12.38 -19.39 -6.18
N ASP A 256 -11.33 -20.18 -6.45
CA ASP A 256 -11.30 -21.62 -6.18
C ASP A 256 -9.87 -22.06 -5.80
N ILE A 257 -9.73 -22.80 -4.69
CA ILE A 257 -8.46 -23.32 -4.20
C ILE A 257 -8.02 -24.58 -4.98
N GLY A 258 -8.95 -25.25 -5.65
CA GLY A 258 -8.67 -26.46 -6.41
C GLY A 258 -8.11 -27.62 -5.55
N PRO A 259 -7.43 -28.60 -6.16
CA PRO A 259 -6.97 -29.81 -5.48
C PRO A 259 -5.55 -29.69 -4.90
N HIS A 260 -4.87 -28.57 -5.11
CA HIS A 260 -3.46 -28.40 -4.76
C HIS A 260 -3.30 -27.55 -3.49
N ASP A 261 -2.81 -28.19 -2.43
CA ASP A 261 -2.56 -27.52 -1.14
C ASP A 261 -1.67 -26.29 -1.30
N GLY A 262 -2.07 -25.19 -0.66
CA GLY A 262 -1.31 -23.94 -0.66
C GLY A 262 -1.40 -23.11 -1.93
N ILE A 263 -2.17 -23.53 -2.95
CA ILE A 263 -2.31 -22.82 -4.22
C ILE A 263 -3.76 -22.40 -4.42
N CYS A 264 -3.98 -21.17 -4.88
CA CYS A 264 -5.25 -20.80 -5.49
C CYS A 264 -5.26 -21.21 -6.97
N GLU A 265 -6.20 -22.09 -7.35
CA GLU A 265 -6.34 -22.60 -8.70
C GLU A 265 -6.90 -21.51 -9.64
N THR A 266 -7.98 -20.86 -9.23
CA THR A 266 -8.64 -19.80 -10.02
C THR A 266 -8.64 -18.48 -9.25
N CYS A 267 -7.96 -17.47 -9.79
CA CYS A 267 -7.95 -16.12 -9.24
C CYS A 267 -9.24 -15.37 -9.58
N LYS A 268 -9.67 -14.47 -8.68
CA LYS A 268 -10.78 -13.54 -8.93
C LYS A 268 -10.39 -12.43 -9.90
N GLU A 269 -11.40 -11.76 -10.46
CA GLU A 269 -11.21 -10.57 -11.30
C GLU A 269 -10.30 -9.54 -10.61
N GLY A 270 -9.37 -8.96 -11.37
CA GLY A 270 -8.33 -8.05 -10.87
C GLY A 270 -7.06 -8.73 -10.40
N TYR A 271 -7.01 -10.05 -10.43
CA TYR A 271 -5.82 -10.84 -10.15
C TYR A 271 -5.53 -11.80 -11.29
N TYR A 272 -4.25 -12.00 -11.59
CA TYR A 272 -3.78 -13.06 -12.49
C TYR A 272 -3.03 -14.12 -11.71
N ALA A 273 -2.96 -15.30 -12.32
CA ALA A 273 -2.29 -16.44 -11.77
C ALA A 273 -0.89 -16.56 -12.43
N PRO A 274 0.23 -16.37 -11.71
CA PRO A 274 1.56 -16.43 -12.31
C PRO A 274 1.84 -17.81 -12.93
N PRO A 275 2.51 -17.88 -14.10
CA PRO A 275 2.83 -19.16 -14.74
C PRO A 275 3.74 -20.06 -13.89
N ASP A 276 4.60 -19.47 -13.07
CA ASP A 276 5.55 -20.13 -12.18
C ASP A 276 5.05 -20.24 -10.73
N ARG A 277 3.75 -20.05 -10.48
CA ARG A 277 3.18 -20.18 -9.13
C ARG A 277 3.30 -21.62 -8.63
N SER A 278 3.52 -21.74 -7.32
CA SER A 278 3.69 -23.00 -6.60
C SER A 278 3.21 -22.83 -5.16
N SER A 279 3.28 -23.89 -4.35
CA SER A 279 2.91 -23.80 -2.93
C SER A 279 3.79 -22.86 -2.09
N VAL A 280 4.93 -22.41 -2.64
CA VAL A 280 5.88 -21.49 -1.98
C VAL A 280 5.95 -20.11 -2.65
N SER A 281 5.06 -19.81 -3.59
CA SER A 281 4.97 -18.50 -4.25
C SER A 281 3.53 -17.99 -4.27
N ASP A 282 3.36 -16.69 -4.45
CA ASP A 282 2.04 -16.06 -4.45
C ASP A 282 1.14 -16.67 -5.53
N SER A 283 -0.04 -17.13 -5.11
CA SER A 283 -0.95 -17.83 -6.02
C SER A 283 -1.63 -16.90 -7.02
N CYS A 284 -2.01 -15.71 -6.55
CA CYS A 284 -2.75 -14.73 -7.31
C CYS A 284 -2.14 -13.35 -7.04
N ILE A 285 -1.78 -12.65 -8.10
CA ILE A 285 -1.11 -11.34 -8.05
C ILE A 285 -2.03 -10.31 -8.71
N PRO A 286 -2.22 -9.10 -8.14
CA PRO A 286 -3.02 -8.07 -8.77
C PRO A 286 -2.53 -7.75 -10.18
N CYS A 287 -3.44 -7.41 -11.09
CA CYS A 287 -3.12 -7.05 -12.47
C CYS A 287 -2.12 -5.89 -12.61
N THR A 288 -1.98 -5.08 -11.56
CA THR A 288 -1.07 -3.92 -11.50
C THR A 288 0.32 -4.25 -10.96
N ASP A 289 0.50 -5.41 -10.33
CA ASP A 289 1.71 -5.78 -9.60
C ASP A 289 2.57 -6.73 -10.45
N ASP A 290 3.89 -6.62 -10.33
CA ASP A 290 4.84 -7.49 -11.02
C ASP A 290 4.93 -8.87 -10.32
N SER A 291 5.11 -9.94 -11.09
CA SER A 291 5.62 -11.23 -10.61
C SER A 291 7.10 -11.41 -11.00
N SER A 292 7.67 -12.56 -10.65
CA SER A 292 8.98 -13.01 -11.16
C SER A 292 9.03 -13.15 -12.68
N THR A 293 7.88 -13.34 -13.34
CA THR A 293 7.77 -13.72 -14.75
C THR A 293 6.96 -12.74 -15.61
N LEU A 294 6.04 -11.99 -15.01
CA LEU A 294 5.13 -11.08 -15.71
C LEU A 294 5.19 -9.68 -15.10
N LYS A 295 5.08 -8.68 -15.97
CA LYS A 295 4.98 -7.25 -15.61
C LYS A 295 3.51 -6.90 -15.38
N GLY A 296 3.21 -6.25 -14.26
CA GLY A 296 1.90 -5.67 -13.99
C GLY A 296 1.62 -4.48 -14.90
N ILE A 297 0.34 -4.18 -15.12
CA ILE A 297 -0.13 -3.07 -15.96
C ILE A 297 -0.79 -2.03 -15.06
N PRO A 298 -0.20 -0.83 -14.90
CA PRO A 298 -0.81 0.26 -14.14
C PRO A 298 -2.23 0.58 -14.62
N HIS A 299 -3.14 0.88 -13.69
CA HIS A 299 -4.56 1.14 -13.97
C HIS A 299 -5.32 -0.03 -14.61
N CYS A 300 -4.78 -1.24 -14.60
CA CYS A 300 -5.49 -2.41 -15.09
C CYS A 300 -6.42 -2.99 -14.02
N LYS A 301 -7.72 -2.99 -14.33
CA LYS A 301 -8.76 -3.54 -13.45
C LYS A 301 -8.91 -5.05 -13.62
N SER A 302 -8.74 -5.57 -14.84
CA SER A 302 -8.93 -6.99 -15.16
C SER A 302 -7.93 -7.39 -16.23
N CYS A 303 -7.28 -8.55 -16.07
CA CYS A 303 -6.20 -8.98 -16.95
C CYS A 303 -6.21 -10.49 -17.20
N ALA A 304 -5.50 -10.91 -18.24
CA ALA A 304 -5.26 -12.30 -18.59
C ALA A 304 -3.79 -12.49 -18.97
N ALA A 305 -3.19 -13.59 -18.51
CA ALA A 305 -1.86 -13.99 -18.97
C ALA A 305 -1.97 -14.67 -20.34
N SER A 306 -1.21 -14.18 -21.33
CA SER A 306 -1.20 -14.70 -22.69
C SER A 306 0.23 -14.71 -23.24
N SER A 307 0.70 -15.86 -23.72
CA SER A 307 1.99 -16.01 -24.42
C SER A 307 3.20 -15.35 -23.72
N GLY A 308 3.28 -15.44 -22.39
CA GLY A 308 4.38 -14.86 -21.61
C GLY A 308 4.29 -13.35 -21.37
N SER A 309 3.13 -12.74 -21.61
CA SER A 309 2.84 -11.35 -21.25
C SER A 309 1.48 -11.23 -20.57
N LEU A 310 1.30 -10.18 -19.77
CA LEU A 310 0.01 -9.84 -19.18
C LEU A 310 -0.74 -8.92 -20.15
N LEU A 311 -2.02 -9.16 -20.37
CA LEU A 311 -2.89 -8.32 -21.19
C LEU A 311 -4.04 -7.81 -20.33
N CYS A 312 -4.26 -6.51 -20.33
CA CYS A 312 -5.38 -5.87 -19.67
C CYS A 312 -6.65 -5.96 -20.53
N THR A 313 -7.69 -6.56 -19.98
CA THR A 313 -9.00 -6.70 -20.63
C THR A 313 -9.97 -5.61 -20.21
N ALA A 314 -9.75 -4.98 -19.05
CA ALA A 314 -10.49 -3.81 -18.60
C ALA A 314 -9.60 -2.93 -17.71
N CYS A 315 -9.65 -1.61 -17.92
CA CYS A 315 -8.93 -0.66 -17.10
C CYS A 315 -9.82 -0.02 -16.03
N GLU A 316 -9.19 0.67 -15.09
CA GLU A 316 -9.86 1.52 -14.11
C GLU A 316 -10.67 2.66 -14.77
N LYS A 317 -11.50 3.34 -13.96
CA LYS A 317 -12.28 4.48 -14.45
C LYS A 317 -11.36 5.53 -15.07
N PHE A 318 -11.76 6.05 -16.22
CA PHE A 318 -10.99 7.00 -17.04
C PHE A 318 -9.74 6.41 -17.71
N TYR A 319 -9.65 5.09 -17.85
CA TYR A 319 -8.60 4.43 -18.62
C TYR A 319 -9.20 3.44 -19.61
N ARG A 320 -8.48 3.16 -20.69
CA ARG A 320 -8.86 2.17 -21.71
C ARG A 320 -7.66 1.30 -22.09
N PRO A 321 -7.88 -0.01 -22.35
CA PRO A 321 -6.81 -0.86 -22.85
C PRO A 321 -6.36 -0.39 -24.23
N MET A 322 -5.06 -0.18 -24.40
CA MET A 322 -4.40 0.15 -25.66
C MET A 322 -3.34 -0.89 -26.00
N ASN A 323 -2.82 -0.86 -27.23
CA ASN A 323 -1.78 -1.78 -27.73
C ASN A 323 -2.09 -3.25 -27.39
N GLU A 324 -3.27 -3.71 -27.82
CA GLU A 324 -3.76 -5.08 -27.57
C GLU A 324 -3.89 -5.44 -26.07
N GLY A 325 -4.02 -4.42 -25.21
CA GLY A 325 -4.15 -4.56 -23.76
C GLY A 325 -2.83 -4.50 -23.00
N SER A 326 -1.69 -4.23 -23.65
CA SER A 326 -0.40 -4.12 -22.96
C SER A 326 -0.26 -2.86 -22.08
N GLU A 327 -1.13 -1.86 -22.27
CA GLU A 327 -1.18 -0.69 -21.39
C GLU A 327 -2.61 -0.16 -21.21
N CYS A 328 -2.84 0.52 -20.09
CA CYS A 328 -4.04 1.31 -19.86
C CYS A 328 -3.71 2.78 -20.02
N VAL A 329 -4.29 3.42 -21.04
CA VAL A 329 -4.08 4.85 -21.32
C VAL A 329 -5.26 5.65 -20.80
N GLN A 330 -4.97 6.81 -20.20
CA GLN A 330 -5.99 7.70 -19.66
C GLN A 330 -6.90 8.21 -20.79
N THR A 331 -8.21 8.13 -20.60
CA THR A 331 -9.22 8.69 -21.51
C THR A 331 -9.38 10.19 -21.29
N CYS A 332 -10.18 10.84 -22.13
CA CYS A 332 -10.50 12.26 -22.01
C CYS A 332 -10.94 12.67 -20.58
N VAL A 333 -10.32 13.74 -20.06
CA VAL A 333 -10.65 14.38 -18.78
C VAL A 333 -10.92 15.85 -19.04
N GLU A 334 -12.05 16.36 -18.54
CA GLU A 334 -12.41 17.77 -18.69
C GLU A 334 -11.69 18.68 -17.69
N GLU A 335 -11.59 19.96 -18.04
CA GLU A 335 -11.08 21.02 -17.19
C GLU A 335 -11.91 21.17 -15.89
N GLU A 336 -11.24 21.52 -14.80
CA GLU A 336 -11.89 21.82 -13.53
C GLU A 336 -11.90 23.34 -13.30
N LYS A 337 -13.02 23.87 -12.82
CA LYS A 337 -13.15 25.31 -12.52
C LYS A 337 -12.21 25.80 -11.40
N SER A 338 -11.57 24.89 -10.67
CA SER A 338 -10.75 25.17 -9.48
C SER A 338 -9.27 24.81 -9.63
N SER A 339 -8.81 24.33 -10.80
CA SER A 339 -7.39 23.98 -11.02
C SER A 339 -6.56 25.17 -11.50
N SER A 340 -5.32 25.28 -11.00
CA SER A 340 -4.37 26.32 -11.37
C SER A 340 -3.73 26.14 -12.76
N SER A 341 -3.91 24.97 -13.40
CA SER A 341 -3.47 24.72 -14.78
C SER A 341 -4.41 23.71 -15.46
N ASN A 342 -5.04 24.09 -16.57
CA ASN A 342 -5.88 23.22 -17.39
C ASN A 342 -5.08 22.50 -18.50
N GLU A 343 -3.76 22.36 -18.32
CA GLU A 343 -2.89 21.59 -19.23
C GLU A 343 -3.33 20.12 -19.29
N ARG A 344 -3.20 19.51 -20.47
CA ARG A 344 -3.60 18.14 -20.80
C ARG A 344 -5.07 17.83 -20.53
N ARG A 345 -5.90 18.85 -20.34
CA ARG A 345 -7.34 18.68 -20.11
C ARG A 345 -8.14 19.11 -21.31
N CYS A 346 -9.23 18.41 -21.51
CA CYS A 346 -10.24 18.76 -22.48
C CYS A 346 -11.07 19.93 -21.96
N LYS A 347 -11.53 20.78 -22.85
CA LYS A 347 -12.46 21.85 -22.48
C LYS A 347 -13.78 21.24 -21.97
N THR A 348 -14.49 21.97 -21.11
CA THR A 348 -15.77 21.48 -20.54
C THR A 348 -16.74 21.08 -21.65
N GLY A 349 -17.31 19.87 -21.56
CA GLY A 349 -18.21 19.29 -22.55
C GLY A 349 -17.55 18.82 -23.86
N LYS A 350 -16.22 18.75 -23.92
CA LYS A 350 -15.47 18.38 -25.14
C LYS A 350 -14.86 16.99 -25.10
N CYS A 351 -15.12 16.23 -24.04
CA CYS A 351 -15.03 14.77 -24.10
C CYS A 351 -16.26 14.22 -24.83
N ASP A 352 -16.34 14.46 -26.14
CA ASP A 352 -17.52 14.19 -26.98
C ASP A 352 -17.21 13.31 -28.20
N VAL A 353 -16.00 12.74 -28.25
CA VAL A 353 -15.54 11.89 -29.35
C VAL A 353 -15.58 10.41 -28.93
N MET A 354 -16.13 9.56 -29.80
CA MET A 354 -16.30 8.10 -29.60
C MET A 354 -17.01 7.72 -28.30
N GLY A 355 -18.10 8.40 -27.95
CA GLY A 355 -18.83 8.08 -26.71
C GLY A 355 -18.12 8.55 -25.43
N THR A 356 -17.43 9.70 -25.52
CA THR A 356 -16.71 10.45 -24.47
C THR A 356 -15.27 10.05 -24.17
N PHE A 357 -14.69 9.10 -24.91
CA PHE A 357 -13.31 8.64 -24.65
C PHE A 357 -12.25 9.63 -25.10
N TYR A 358 -12.55 10.44 -26.11
CA TYR A 358 -11.57 11.34 -26.71
C TYR A 358 -12.06 12.79 -26.67
N CYS A 359 -11.09 13.68 -26.64
CA CYS A 359 -11.26 15.11 -26.61
C CYS A 359 -11.39 15.67 -28.02
N SER A 360 -12.38 16.51 -28.28
CA SER A 360 -12.47 17.29 -29.52
C SER A 360 -11.79 18.66 -29.43
N GLN A 361 -11.55 19.16 -28.22
CA GLN A 361 -10.97 20.49 -28.02
C GLN A 361 -10.32 20.62 -26.65
N CYS A 362 -9.04 21.00 -26.64
CA CYS A 362 -8.29 21.23 -25.43
C CYS A 362 -8.68 22.52 -24.71
N ALA A 363 -8.53 22.50 -23.39
CA ALA A 363 -8.85 23.62 -22.52
C ALA A 363 -7.86 24.78 -22.69
N THR A 364 -6.59 24.47 -22.98
CA THR A 364 -5.56 25.45 -23.33
C THR A 364 -5.43 25.59 -24.85
N ASP A 365 -5.12 26.79 -25.32
CA ASP A 365 -4.88 27.06 -26.74
C ASP A 365 -3.47 26.66 -27.19
N THR A 366 -2.58 26.33 -26.26
CA THR A 366 -1.23 25.80 -26.53
C THR A 366 -1.21 24.29 -26.77
N GLU A 367 -2.36 23.62 -26.69
CA GLU A 367 -2.53 22.18 -26.86
C GLU A 367 -3.55 21.89 -27.96
N ALA A 368 -3.53 20.66 -28.47
CA ALA A 368 -4.57 20.13 -29.33
C ALA A 368 -4.76 18.63 -29.12
N PRO A 369 -5.91 18.04 -29.54
CA PRO A 369 -6.13 16.61 -29.38
C PRO A 369 -5.25 15.81 -30.34
N ILE A 370 -4.33 15.03 -29.79
CA ILE A 370 -3.47 14.07 -30.50
C ILE A 370 -3.83 12.67 -30.01
N ASN A 371 -4.27 11.80 -30.94
CA ASN A 371 -4.92 10.52 -30.63
C ASN A 371 -6.04 10.68 -29.59
N GLY A 372 -6.78 11.79 -29.65
CA GLY A 372 -7.89 12.06 -28.77
C GLY A 372 -7.54 12.58 -27.37
N LEU A 373 -6.26 12.86 -27.06
CA LEU A 373 -5.83 13.43 -25.79
C LEU A 373 -5.14 14.78 -25.99
N CYS A 374 -5.30 15.67 -25.03
CA CYS A 374 -4.65 16.98 -25.09
C CYS A 374 -3.16 16.87 -24.88
N ALA A 375 -2.40 17.23 -25.91
CA ALA A 375 -0.96 17.27 -25.90
C ALA A 375 -0.47 18.65 -26.38
N PRO A 376 0.75 19.08 -25.98
CA PRO A 376 1.35 20.29 -26.51
C PRO A 376 1.35 20.29 -28.03
N LEU A 377 1.09 21.45 -28.63
CA LEU A 377 1.13 21.60 -30.08
C LEU A 377 2.50 21.19 -30.64
N ASP A 378 2.48 20.18 -31.51
CA ASP A 378 3.61 19.73 -32.31
C ASP A 378 3.23 19.89 -33.79
N GLU A 379 3.83 20.86 -34.49
CA GLU A 379 3.55 21.12 -35.91
C GLU A 379 3.90 19.94 -36.83
N SER A 380 4.70 18.97 -36.36
CA SER A 380 4.95 17.72 -37.07
C SER A 380 3.78 16.74 -37.04
N VAL A 381 2.76 17.02 -36.22
CA VAL A 381 1.53 16.23 -36.09
C VAL A 381 0.29 17.08 -36.35
N CYS A 382 0.18 18.23 -35.67
CA CYS A 382 -0.98 19.11 -35.65
C CYS A 382 -0.57 20.52 -36.06
N VAL A 383 -1.04 20.96 -37.22
CA VAL A 383 -0.85 22.34 -37.68
C VAL A 383 -1.93 23.20 -37.02
N PRO A 384 -1.58 24.21 -36.20
CA PRO A 384 -2.55 25.01 -35.47
C PRO A 384 -3.32 25.99 -36.36
N HIS A 385 -4.44 26.50 -35.85
CA HIS A 385 -5.13 27.65 -36.44
C HIS A 385 -4.31 28.93 -36.27
N ASP A 386 -4.53 29.92 -37.16
CA ASP A 386 -3.92 31.25 -37.06
C ASP A 386 -4.26 31.93 -35.71
N VAL A 387 -5.47 31.68 -35.21
CA VAL A 387 -5.87 31.94 -33.83
C VAL A 387 -6.07 30.59 -33.14
N LYS A 388 -5.12 30.24 -32.26
CA LYS A 388 -5.16 28.97 -31.53
C LYS A 388 -6.41 28.88 -30.66
N ASN A 389 -7.05 27.72 -30.67
CA ASN A 389 -8.36 27.51 -30.06
C ASN A 389 -8.48 26.14 -29.37
N GLY A 390 -7.37 25.43 -29.16
CA GLY A 390 -7.36 24.09 -28.58
C GLY A 390 -7.68 22.96 -29.57
N THR A 391 -7.65 23.22 -30.89
CA THR A 391 -7.85 22.21 -31.94
C THR A 391 -6.79 22.31 -33.03
N CYS A 392 -6.66 21.26 -33.84
CA CYS A 392 -5.85 21.28 -35.06
C CYS A 392 -6.61 21.94 -36.21
N LYS A 393 -5.89 22.64 -37.09
CA LYS A 393 -6.40 23.14 -38.38
C LYS A 393 -6.25 22.06 -39.46
N TYR A 394 -5.10 21.41 -39.49
CA TYR A 394 -4.78 20.28 -40.36
C TYR A 394 -3.87 19.29 -39.62
N CYS A 395 -3.88 18.05 -40.07
CA CYS A 395 -2.97 17.02 -39.57
C CYS A 395 -1.83 16.77 -40.56
N ALA A 396 -0.64 16.55 -40.02
CA ALA A 396 0.52 16.18 -40.81
C ALA A 396 0.35 14.76 -41.41
N ARG A 397 1.16 14.46 -42.43
CA ARG A 397 1.20 13.13 -43.05
C ARG A 397 1.36 12.03 -41.99
N GLY A 398 0.59 10.96 -42.13
CA GLY A 398 0.57 9.87 -41.14
C GLY A 398 -0.53 9.99 -40.10
N HIS A 399 -1.31 11.07 -40.12
CA HIS A 399 -2.43 11.31 -39.20
C HIS A 399 -3.70 11.70 -39.97
N ILE A 400 -4.84 11.13 -39.59
CA ILE A 400 -6.16 11.53 -40.08
C ILE A 400 -6.75 12.59 -39.14
N MET A 401 -7.44 13.57 -39.72
CA MET A 401 -8.14 14.58 -38.94
C MET A 401 -9.56 14.08 -38.60
N TYR A 402 -9.94 14.24 -37.34
CA TYR A 402 -11.29 13.90 -36.89
C TYR A 402 -11.69 14.78 -35.70
N ARG A 403 -12.86 15.43 -35.79
CA ARG A 403 -13.45 16.26 -34.71
C ARG A 403 -12.45 17.18 -33.98
N GLY A 404 -11.60 17.88 -34.75
CA GLY A 404 -10.64 18.86 -34.21
C GLY A 404 -9.30 18.27 -33.73
N GLY A 405 -9.12 16.96 -33.79
CA GLY A 405 -7.89 16.25 -33.41
C GLY A 405 -7.21 15.51 -34.55
N CYS A 406 -5.95 15.12 -34.31
CA CYS A 406 -5.14 14.33 -35.23
C CYS A 406 -4.89 12.92 -34.69
N TYR A 407 -5.25 11.90 -35.46
CA TYR A 407 -5.19 10.49 -35.07
C TYR A 407 -4.21 9.74 -35.95
N ARG A 408 -3.24 9.06 -35.35
CA ARG A 408 -2.17 8.37 -36.06
C ARG A 408 -2.72 7.16 -36.81
N ILE A 409 -2.44 7.08 -38.11
CA ILE A 409 -2.88 5.94 -38.94
C ILE A 409 -2.35 4.63 -38.37
N GLY A 410 -3.23 3.64 -38.24
CA GLY A 410 -2.91 2.32 -37.69
C GLY A 410 -2.93 2.25 -36.17
N SER A 411 -3.21 3.36 -35.48
CA SER A 411 -3.53 3.32 -34.05
C SER A 411 -4.95 2.80 -33.81
N VAL A 412 -5.22 2.35 -32.58
CA VAL A 412 -6.52 1.82 -32.19
C VAL A 412 -7.61 2.90 -32.28
N GLU A 413 -7.26 4.12 -31.90
CA GLU A 413 -8.13 5.29 -31.93
C GLU A 413 -8.48 5.70 -33.37
N ALA A 414 -7.50 5.63 -34.29
CA ALA A 414 -7.74 5.87 -35.70
C ALA A 414 -8.61 4.77 -36.32
N ALA A 415 -8.47 3.51 -35.89
CA ALA A 415 -9.25 2.38 -36.39
C ALA A 415 -10.76 2.50 -36.07
N ASP A 416 -11.12 3.20 -34.98
CA ASP A 416 -12.51 3.54 -34.66
C ASP A 416 -13.12 4.60 -35.61
N ILE A 417 -12.27 5.30 -36.37
CA ILE A 417 -12.66 6.38 -37.29
C ILE A 417 -12.59 5.90 -38.74
N CYS A 418 -11.46 5.31 -39.13
CA CYS A 418 -11.14 4.91 -40.49
C CYS A 418 -10.18 3.72 -40.48
N ASP A 419 -10.51 2.65 -41.21
CA ASP A 419 -9.59 1.52 -41.35
C ASP A 419 -8.32 1.97 -42.09
N ALA A 420 -7.14 1.47 -41.67
CA ALA A 420 -5.86 1.89 -42.26
C ALA A 420 -5.77 1.67 -43.77
N GLN A 421 -6.47 0.65 -44.29
CA GLN A 421 -6.58 0.36 -45.73
C GLN A 421 -7.43 1.39 -46.49
N ASP A 422 -8.32 2.09 -45.79
CA ASP A 422 -9.24 3.09 -46.29
C ASP A 422 -8.69 4.52 -46.06
N VAL A 423 -7.37 4.64 -45.88
CA VAL A 423 -6.68 5.94 -45.80
C VAL A 423 -5.86 6.17 -47.07
N VAL A 424 -6.10 7.30 -47.73
CA VAL A 424 -5.32 7.77 -48.88
C VAL A 424 -4.39 8.89 -48.42
N THR A 425 -3.10 8.76 -48.73
CA THR A 425 -2.11 9.80 -48.40
C THR A 425 -1.59 10.46 -49.68
N THR A 426 -1.65 11.79 -49.73
CA THR A 426 -1.15 12.60 -50.84
C THR A 426 -0.11 13.61 -50.35
N GLY A 427 0.34 14.54 -51.21
CA GLY A 427 1.17 15.66 -50.80
C GLY A 427 0.45 16.64 -49.86
N ALA A 428 -0.88 16.61 -49.82
CA ALA A 428 -1.71 17.50 -49.01
C ALA A 428 -2.01 16.95 -47.59
N GLY A 429 -1.75 15.67 -47.31
CA GLY A 429 -2.08 15.05 -46.03
C GLY A 429 -2.55 13.60 -46.16
N SER A 430 -3.14 13.09 -45.09
CA SER A 430 -3.76 11.75 -45.04
C SER A 430 -5.26 11.88 -44.79
N PHE A 431 -6.04 11.20 -45.63
CA PHE A 431 -7.48 11.39 -45.73
C PHE A 431 -8.22 10.06 -45.66
N CYS A 432 -9.31 10.01 -44.92
CA CYS A 432 -10.17 8.83 -44.89
C CYS A 432 -11.05 8.79 -46.14
N ILE A 433 -11.17 7.63 -46.79
CA ILE A 433 -12.08 7.41 -47.94
C ILE A 433 -13.30 6.56 -47.57
N ARG A 434 -13.32 5.96 -46.38
CA ARG A 434 -14.48 5.24 -45.82
C ARG A 434 -14.52 5.35 -44.30
N CYS A 435 -15.51 6.06 -43.80
CA CYS A 435 -15.73 6.23 -42.37
C CYS A 435 -16.25 4.95 -41.72
N LYS A 436 -15.82 4.68 -40.48
CA LYS A 436 -16.29 3.53 -39.71
C LYS A 436 -17.70 3.73 -39.16
N GLN A 437 -17.99 4.96 -38.73
CA GLN A 437 -19.31 5.36 -38.28
C GLN A 437 -20.25 5.44 -39.49
N THR A 438 -21.35 4.68 -39.45
CA THR A 438 -22.23 4.48 -40.62
C THR A 438 -23.10 5.71 -40.93
N ASP A 439 -23.22 6.64 -39.99
CA ASP A 439 -23.89 7.93 -40.10
C ASP A 439 -22.98 9.08 -40.58
N GLU A 440 -21.67 8.81 -40.69
CA GLU A 440 -20.67 9.75 -41.18
C GLU A 440 -20.22 9.38 -42.60
N VAL A 441 -19.78 10.38 -43.37
CA VAL A 441 -19.17 10.20 -44.69
C VAL A 441 -17.91 11.08 -44.80
N PRO A 442 -16.95 10.72 -45.66
CA PRO A 442 -15.78 11.56 -45.88
C PRO A 442 -16.17 12.84 -46.63
N ILE A 443 -15.90 14.00 -46.04
CA ILE A 443 -16.02 15.33 -46.66
C ILE A 443 -14.67 16.02 -46.50
N ASP A 444 -14.05 16.40 -47.63
CA ASP A 444 -12.67 16.88 -47.69
C ASP A 444 -11.67 15.95 -46.98
N GLY A 445 -11.97 14.64 -46.99
CA GLY A 445 -11.14 13.60 -46.39
C GLY A 445 -11.26 13.45 -44.87
N GLU A 446 -12.17 14.19 -44.24
CA GLU A 446 -12.54 14.05 -42.82
C GLU A 446 -13.89 13.34 -42.69
N CYS A 447 -13.98 12.41 -41.73
CA CYS A 447 -15.25 11.79 -41.39
C CYS A 447 -16.15 12.76 -40.63
N LYS A 448 -17.30 13.08 -41.22
CA LYS A 448 -18.26 14.06 -40.69
C LYS A 448 -19.67 13.53 -40.82
N ALA A 449 -20.53 13.95 -39.89
CA ALA A 449 -21.97 13.73 -40.00
C ALA A 449 -22.46 14.23 -41.35
N SER A 450 -23.33 13.46 -41.99
CA SER A 450 -23.63 13.72 -43.38
C SER A 450 -24.37 15.04 -43.61
N THR A 451 -23.69 15.95 -44.31
CA THR A 451 -24.18 17.25 -44.77
C THR A 451 -24.81 17.16 -46.17
N ASP A 452 -25.41 18.26 -46.64
CA ASP A 452 -25.93 18.43 -48.00
C ASP A 452 -24.87 18.25 -49.11
N GLU A 453 -23.58 18.20 -48.76
CA GLU A 453 -22.47 18.05 -49.69
C GLU A 453 -22.41 16.64 -50.30
N CYS A 454 -22.87 15.63 -49.56
CA CYS A 454 -22.96 14.26 -50.03
C CYS A 454 -24.41 13.83 -50.29
N THR A 455 -24.75 13.62 -51.57
CA THR A 455 -26.14 13.36 -51.99
C THR A 455 -26.51 11.87 -51.98
N VAL A 456 -25.55 10.97 -52.18
CA VAL A 456 -25.75 9.52 -52.11
C VAL A 456 -24.74 8.91 -51.17
N LYS A 457 -25.24 8.16 -50.18
CA LYS A 457 -24.46 7.60 -49.07
C LYS A 457 -24.55 6.08 -49.12
N ASP A 458 -23.45 5.42 -48.82
CA ASP A 458 -23.44 3.97 -48.62
C ASP A 458 -22.37 3.59 -47.60
N SER A 459 -22.81 3.16 -46.42
CA SER A 459 -21.99 2.49 -45.41
C SER A 459 -20.64 3.17 -45.15
N GLY A 460 -20.67 4.46 -44.81
CA GLY A 460 -19.45 5.24 -44.54
C GLY A 460 -18.76 5.83 -45.76
N VAL A 461 -19.35 5.73 -46.96
CA VAL A 461 -18.79 6.29 -48.21
C VAL A 461 -19.74 7.31 -48.82
N CYS A 462 -19.19 8.42 -49.31
CA CYS A 462 -19.91 9.33 -50.18
C CYS A 462 -19.79 8.90 -51.65
N LYS A 463 -20.92 8.57 -52.29
CA LYS A 463 -20.96 8.10 -53.69
C LYS A 463 -21.20 9.21 -54.70
N SER A 464 -21.80 10.33 -54.29
CA SER A 464 -22.00 11.49 -55.16
C SER A 464 -22.03 12.78 -54.37
N CYS A 465 -21.36 13.81 -54.91
CA CYS A 465 -21.31 15.13 -54.32
C CYS A 465 -22.37 16.06 -54.93
N ARG A 466 -22.79 17.06 -54.17
CA ARG A 466 -23.61 18.17 -54.69
C ARG A 466 -22.81 18.95 -55.73
N GLN A 467 -23.40 19.19 -56.90
CA GLN A 467 -22.79 20.08 -57.90
C GLN A 467 -22.84 21.53 -57.39
N ALA A 468 -21.69 22.21 -57.51
CA ALA A 468 -21.50 23.60 -57.11
C ALA A 468 -22.26 24.57 -58.01
#